data_AF-A0A420FM86-F1
#
_entry.id   AF-A0A420FM86-F1
#
_cell.length_a   1.000
_cell.length_b   1.000
_cell.length_c   1.000
_cell.angle_alpha   90.00
_cell.angle_beta   90.00
_cell.angle_gamma   90.00
#
_symmetry.space_group_name_H-M   'P 1'
#
loop_
_entity.id
_entity.type
_entity.pdbx_description
1 polymer ?
#
loop_
_entity_poly.entity_id
_entity_poly.type
_entity_poly.pdbx_seq_one_letter_code
_entity_poly.pdbx_strand_id
1 'polypeptide(L)'
;MTFISIKNIRTKTYLLALAIGMFFFFTACKFNSDMQNEGAPFLQGEWVQDSIPGQQQMMQYTLTDFKFTCDSVYATMHVNNKVQTIPDSCYKNGSWTEHAKGIYVLRGDSIIVDGIYTKENGKQKISGCYLSGQYIPRFKVVYHAADSVVLESRLDQRQIILRKTKNITCVPQKRYQ
;
A
#
# COMPACT_ATOMS: atom_id res chain seq x y z
N MET A 1 19.80 46.20 -53.54
CA MET A 1 20.47 45.23 -52.62
C MET A 1 20.11 45.60 -51.19
N THR A 2 19.22 44.84 -50.56
CA THR A 2 18.89 45.01 -49.14
C THR A 2 19.90 44.22 -48.30
N PHE A 3 20.80 44.93 -47.63
CA PHE A 3 21.74 44.33 -46.68
C PHE A 3 20.97 43.88 -45.43
N ILE A 4 20.68 42.59 -45.34
CA ILE A 4 20.12 41.98 -44.14
C ILE A 4 21.23 41.91 -43.09
N SER A 5 21.07 42.65 -41.99
CA SER A 5 22.03 42.70 -40.89
C SER A 5 22.10 41.36 -40.15
N ILE A 6 23.23 40.66 -40.29
CA ILE A 6 23.53 39.36 -39.67
C ILE A 6 23.40 39.40 -38.13
N LYS A 7 23.65 40.57 -37.52
CA LYS A 7 23.52 40.79 -36.08
C LYS A 7 22.07 40.63 -35.60
N ASN A 8 21.11 41.04 -36.43
CA ASN A 8 19.68 40.98 -36.12
C ASN A 8 19.13 39.54 -36.23
N ILE A 9 19.75 38.70 -37.06
CA ILE A 9 19.40 37.27 -37.19
C ILE A 9 19.86 36.51 -35.93
N ARG A 10 21.10 36.71 -35.47
CA ARG A 10 21.62 36.04 -34.26
C ARG A 10 20.79 36.36 -33.02
N THR A 11 20.42 37.63 -32.80
CA THR A 11 19.58 38.02 -31.64
C THR A 11 18.19 37.37 -31.68
N LYS A 12 17.58 37.25 -32.86
CA LYS A 12 16.28 36.57 -33.03
C LYS A 12 16.38 35.06 -32.78
N THR A 13 17.48 34.41 -33.17
CA THR A 13 17.71 32.98 -32.88
C THR A 13 17.87 32.71 -31.38
N TYR A 14 18.58 33.57 -30.64
CA TYR A 14 18.71 33.43 -29.18
C TYR A 14 17.37 33.66 -28.47
N LEU A 15 16.58 34.64 -28.89
CA LEU A 15 15.25 34.89 -28.33
C LEU A 15 14.29 33.71 -28.61
N LEU A 16 14.37 33.10 -29.80
CA LEU A 16 13.56 31.93 -30.14
C LEU A 16 13.97 30.70 -29.32
N ALA A 17 15.27 30.46 -29.15
CA ALA A 17 15.77 29.35 -28.31
C ALA A 17 15.36 29.53 -26.84
N LEU A 18 15.39 30.76 -26.34
CA LEU A 18 14.99 31.09 -24.96
C LEU A 18 13.47 30.96 -24.75
N ALA A 19 12.66 31.34 -25.75
CA ALA A 19 11.22 31.13 -25.74
C ALA A 19 10.83 29.64 -25.80
N ILE A 20 11.53 28.85 -26.64
CA ILE A 20 11.34 27.39 -26.72
C ILE A 20 11.74 26.72 -25.40
N GLY A 21 12.88 27.11 -24.82
CA GLY A 21 13.31 26.64 -23.50
C GLY A 21 12.28 26.92 -22.42
N MET A 22 11.70 28.12 -22.40
CA MET A 22 10.64 28.50 -21.45
C MET A 22 9.37 27.65 -21.60
N PHE A 23 8.99 27.28 -22.82
CA PHE A 23 7.80 26.47 -23.08
C PHE A 23 7.92 25.04 -22.50
N PHE A 24 9.12 24.45 -22.51
CA PHE A 24 9.35 23.11 -21.94
C PHE A 24 9.29 23.06 -20.41
N PHE A 25 9.48 24.17 -19.70
CA PHE A 25 9.35 24.19 -18.23
C PHE A 25 7.90 24.12 -17.75
N PHE A 26 6.92 24.54 -18.56
CA PHE A 26 5.51 24.52 -18.16
C PHE A 26 4.84 23.15 -18.31
N THR A 27 5.41 22.22 -19.07
CA THR A 27 4.82 20.87 -19.26
C THR A 27 5.24 19.86 -18.18
N ALA A 28 6.20 20.20 -17.32
CA ALA A 28 6.75 19.27 -16.34
C ALA A 28 5.92 19.14 -15.05
N CYS A 29 5.03 20.09 -14.77
CA CYS A 29 4.21 20.08 -13.55
C CYS A 29 2.77 19.64 -13.86
N LYS A 30 2.48 18.35 -13.68
CA LYS A 30 1.11 17.81 -13.75
C LYS A 30 0.58 17.64 -12.34
N PHE A 31 -0.65 18.11 -12.08
CA PHE A 31 -1.33 17.82 -10.82
C PHE A 31 -1.50 16.31 -10.64
N ASN A 32 -1.22 15.82 -9.43
CA ASN A 32 -1.55 14.44 -9.08
C ASN A 32 -3.06 14.25 -9.16
N SER A 33 -3.49 13.14 -9.75
CA SER A 33 -4.90 12.80 -9.82
C SER A 33 -5.46 12.56 -8.42
N ASP A 34 -6.66 13.06 -8.15
CA ASP A 34 -7.42 12.76 -6.93
C ASP A 34 -8.12 11.39 -6.98
N MET A 35 -7.96 10.65 -8.09
CA MET A 35 -8.48 9.30 -8.25
C MET A 35 -7.55 8.26 -7.61
N GLN A 36 -8.13 7.20 -7.07
CA GLN A 36 -7.40 5.99 -6.70
C GLN A 36 -6.64 5.42 -7.91
N ASN A 37 -5.48 4.82 -7.65
CA ASN A 37 -4.80 4.03 -8.67
C ASN A 37 -5.41 2.63 -8.73
N GLU A 38 -5.29 1.95 -9.86
CA GLU A 38 -5.86 0.61 -10.05
C GLU A 38 -5.21 -0.47 -9.18
N GLY A 39 -4.01 -0.20 -8.65
CA GLY A 39 -3.22 -1.16 -7.91
C GLY A 39 -2.72 -2.33 -8.77
N ALA A 40 -2.26 -3.39 -8.13
CA ALA A 40 -1.79 -4.58 -8.83
C ALA A 40 -2.97 -5.50 -9.18
N PRO A 41 -3.17 -5.88 -10.46
CA PRO A 41 -4.32 -6.70 -10.87
C PRO A 41 -4.40 -8.05 -10.16
N PHE A 42 -3.25 -8.70 -9.92
CA PHE A 42 -3.20 -10.01 -9.27
C PHE A 42 -3.57 -9.97 -7.78
N LEU A 43 -3.47 -8.80 -7.13
CA LEU A 43 -3.83 -8.64 -5.71
C LEU A 43 -5.32 -8.37 -5.50
N GLN A 44 -6.07 -7.94 -6.52
CA GLN A 44 -7.46 -7.53 -6.35
C GLN A 44 -8.32 -8.68 -5.82
N GLY A 45 -8.92 -8.50 -4.64
CA GLY A 45 -9.70 -9.54 -3.97
C GLY A 45 -9.61 -9.54 -2.46
N GLU A 46 -10.27 -10.52 -1.85
CA GLU A 46 -10.15 -10.88 -0.44
C GLU A 46 -9.30 -12.14 -0.33
N TRP A 47 -8.40 -12.15 0.66
CA TRP A 47 -7.34 -13.12 0.85
C TRP A 47 -7.28 -13.53 2.30
N VAL A 48 -7.14 -14.83 2.54
CA VAL A 48 -7.07 -15.40 3.88
C VAL A 48 -5.75 -16.13 4.05
N GLN A 49 -5.15 -15.98 5.24
CA GLN A 49 -4.02 -16.79 5.66
C GLN A 49 -4.54 -17.93 6.55
N ASP A 50 -4.62 -19.13 6.00
CA ASP A 50 -5.21 -20.28 6.72
C ASP A 50 -4.35 -20.77 7.90
N SER A 51 -3.02 -20.74 7.77
CA SER A 51 -2.11 -21.21 8.82
C SER A 51 -0.67 -20.67 8.68
N ILE A 52 0.12 -20.88 9.73
CA ILE A 52 1.58 -20.69 9.74
C ILE A 52 2.25 -22.03 10.06
N PRO A 53 3.34 -22.40 9.36
CA PRO A 53 4.13 -23.57 9.72
C PRO A 53 4.56 -23.55 11.18
N GLY A 54 4.21 -24.59 11.94
CA GLY A 54 4.55 -24.68 13.37
C GLY A 54 3.71 -23.80 14.31
N GLN A 55 2.54 -23.30 13.86
CA GLN A 55 1.68 -22.41 14.67
C GLN A 55 1.34 -22.99 16.06
N GLN A 56 1.17 -24.31 16.17
CA GLN A 56 0.82 -24.96 17.43
C GLN A 56 1.93 -24.89 18.47
N GLN A 57 3.19 -24.81 18.03
CA GLN A 57 4.37 -24.72 18.88
C GLN A 57 4.72 -23.28 19.25
N MET A 58 4.14 -22.28 18.57
CA MET A 58 4.42 -20.87 18.82
C MET A 58 3.77 -20.40 20.13
N MET A 59 4.47 -19.52 20.84
CA MET A 59 3.92 -18.80 21.99
C MET A 59 3.04 -17.64 21.56
N GLN A 60 3.40 -17.00 20.44
CA GLN A 60 2.65 -15.93 19.82
C GLN A 60 2.68 -16.07 18.30
N TYR A 61 1.55 -15.88 17.64
CA TYR A 61 1.44 -15.82 16.18
C TYR A 61 0.28 -14.91 15.77
N THR A 62 0.33 -14.43 14.53
CA THR A 62 -0.72 -13.60 13.94
C THR A 62 -1.04 -14.11 12.55
N LEU A 63 -2.29 -14.50 12.31
CA LEU A 63 -2.78 -14.78 10.96
C LEU A 63 -3.35 -13.50 10.36
N THR A 64 -3.02 -13.20 9.12
CA THR A 64 -3.43 -11.94 8.48
C THR A 64 -4.27 -12.19 7.25
N ASP A 65 -5.48 -11.65 7.26
CA ASP A 65 -6.36 -11.57 6.10
C ASP A 65 -6.20 -10.20 5.44
N PHE A 66 -6.22 -10.18 4.11
CA PHE A 66 -6.13 -8.95 3.35
C PHE A 66 -7.34 -8.78 2.44
N LYS A 67 -7.79 -7.54 2.30
CA LYS A 67 -8.65 -7.11 1.21
C LYS A 67 -7.93 -6.03 0.43
N PHE A 68 -7.69 -6.29 -0.85
CA PHE A 68 -7.16 -5.31 -1.79
C PHE A 68 -8.25 -4.90 -2.76
N THR A 69 -8.40 -3.58 -2.91
CA THR A 69 -9.33 -2.97 -3.86
C THR A 69 -8.70 -1.71 -4.41
N CYS A 70 -8.48 -1.68 -5.73
CA CYS A 70 -7.67 -0.66 -6.37
C CYS A 70 -6.29 -0.57 -5.68
N ASP A 71 -5.87 0.61 -5.25
CA ASP A 71 -4.66 0.87 -4.46
C ASP A 71 -4.89 0.85 -2.93
N SER A 72 -6.08 0.50 -2.47
CA SER A 72 -6.42 0.40 -1.06
C SER A 72 -6.20 -1.01 -0.53
N VAL A 73 -5.69 -1.11 0.69
CA VAL A 73 -5.49 -2.35 1.42
C VAL A 73 -6.14 -2.26 2.80
N TYR A 74 -6.82 -3.34 3.17
CA TYR A 74 -7.35 -3.55 4.51
C TYR A 74 -6.76 -4.84 5.04
N ALA A 75 -6.26 -4.80 6.27
CA ALA A 75 -5.69 -5.96 6.95
C ALA A 75 -6.52 -6.27 8.19
N THR A 76 -6.86 -7.54 8.38
CA THR A 76 -7.43 -8.08 9.61
C THR A 76 -6.44 -9.07 10.19
N MET A 77 -5.99 -8.82 11.40
CA MET A 77 -4.89 -9.56 12.03
C MET A 77 -5.44 -10.29 13.25
N HIS A 78 -5.46 -11.62 13.18
CA HIS A 78 -5.90 -12.50 14.25
C HIS A 78 -4.73 -12.87 15.12
N VAL A 79 -4.52 -12.08 16.18
CA VAL A 79 -3.40 -12.22 17.09
C VAL A 79 -3.74 -13.26 18.16
N ASN A 80 -2.85 -14.23 18.31
CA ASN A 80 -2.92 -15.25 19.34
C ASN A 80 -1.63 -15.22 20.15
N ASN A 81 -1.75 -15.21 21.47
CA ASN A 81 -0.66 -15.19 22.41
C ASN A 81 -1.00 -16.08 23.62
N LYS A 82 -0.22 -17.11 23.86
CA LYS A 82 -0.41 -18.04 24.98
C LYS A 82 0.09 -17.47 26.30
N VAL A 83 0.94 -16.44 26.26
CA VAL A 83 1.51 -15.80 27.43
C VAL A 83 0.90 -14.43 27.61
N GLN A 84 0.46 -14.14 28.82
CA GLN A 84 -0.07 -12.84 29.14
C GLN A 84 1.04 -11.79 29.22
N THR A 85 1.20 -11.04 28.13
CA THR A 85 2.16 -9.93 28.03
C THR A 85 1.51 -8.55 28.08
N ILE A 86 0.18 -8.49 28.22
CA ILE A 86 -0.63 -7.26 28.28
C ILE A 86 -1.59 -7.31 29.48
N PRO A 87 -2.14 -6.17 29.94
CA PRO A 87 -3.06 -6.14 31.07
C PRO A 87 -4.26 -7.08 30.90
N ASP A 88 -4.76 -7.64 32.01
CA ASP A 88 -5.88 -8.60 32.05
C ASP A 88 -7.10 -8.13 31.23
N SER A 89 -7.46 -6.86 31.37
CA SER A 89 -8.59 -6.24 30.68
C SER A 89 -8.47 -6.27 29.14
N CYS A 90 -7.24 -6.36 28.62
CA CYS A 90 -6.94 -6.42 27.21
C CYS A 90 -6.62 -7.83 26.72
N TYR A 91 -6.19 -8.75 27.58
CA TYR A 91 -5.63 -10.03 27.15
C TYR A 91 -6.63 -10.95 26.44
N LYS A 92 -7.92 -10.91 26.82
CA LYS A 92 -9.00 -11.69 26.18
C LYS A 92 -8.64 -13.17 25.94
N ASN A 93 -8.16 -13.85 26.99
CA ASN A 93 -7.70 -15.24 26.92
C ASN A 93 -6.63 -15.48 25.83
N GLY A 94 -5.81 -14.47 25.54
CA GLY A 94 -4.74 -14.59 24.58
C GLY A 94 -5.17 -14.49 23.12
N SER A 95 -6.39 -14.06 22.82
CA SER A 95 -6.86 -13.93 21.43
C SER A 95 -7.57 -12.60 21.20
N TRP A 96 -7.14 -11.86 20.19
CA TRP A 96 -7.80 -10.63 19.76
C TRP A 96 -7.58 -10.35 18.28
N THR A 97 -8.44 -9.50 17.73
CA THR A 97 -8.36 -9.08 16.33
C THR A 97 -7.95 -7.61 16.25
N GLU A 98 -7.00 -7.32 15.38
CA GLU A 98 -6.62 -5.97 15.01
C GLU A 98 -7.05 -5.68 13.57
N HIS A 99 -7.31 -4.40 13.28
CA HIS A 99 -7.65 -3.97 11.93
C HIS A 99 -6.75 -2.83 11.50
N ALA A 100 -6.37 -2.81 10.23
CA ALA A 100 -5.67 -1.70 9.62
C ALA A 100 -6.23 -1.40 8.24
N LYS A 101 -6.11 -0.15 7.82
CA LYS A 101 -6.41 0.29 6.46
C LYS A 101 -5.32 1.21 5.96
N GLY A 102 -5.07 1.17 4.67
CA GLY A 102 -4.07 2.01 4.04
C GLY A 102 -4.16 2.00 2.54
N ILE A 103 -3.20 2.68 1.94
CA ILE A 103 -2.89 2.60 0.53
C ILE A 103 -1.63 1.76 0.34
N TYR A 104 -1.51 1.09 -0.79
CA TYR A 104 -0.29 0.37 -1.14
C TYR A 104 0.22 0.79 -2.51
N VAL A 105 1.52 0.64 -2.69
CA VAL A 105 2.18 0.77 -3.99
C VAL A 105 3.03 -0.47 -4.22
N LEU A 106 2.89 -1.05 -5.41
CA LEU A 106 3.79 -2.11 -5.89
C LEU A 106 4.94 -1.45 -6.67
N ARG A 107 6.19 -1.71 -6.26
CA ARG A 107 7.40 -1.28 -6.95
C ARG A 107 8.29 -2.50 -7.20
N GLY A 108 8.35 -2.95 -8.45
CA GLY A 108 8.99 -4.22 -8.79
C GLY A 108 8.29 -5.38 -8.07
N ASP A 109 9.03 -6.13 -7.26
CA ASP A 109 8.51 -7.21 -6.41
C ASP A 109 8.10 -6.74 -5.00
N SER A 110 8.17 -5.44 -4.71
CA SER A 110 8.02 -4.92 -3.34
C SER A 110 6.71 -4.16 -3.18
N ILE A 111 5.88 -4.59 -2.23
CA ILE A 111 4.67 -3.91 -1.79
C ILE A 111 5.03 -3.03 -0.58
N ILE A 112 4.71 -1.75 -0.69
CA ILE A 112 4.87 -0.78 0.39
C ILE A 112 3.48 -0.31 0.78
N VAL A 113 3.10 -0.57 2.03
CA VAL A 113 1.83 -0.10 2.59
C VAL A 113 2.07 1.17 3.40
N ASP A 114 1.19 2.14 3.24
CA ASP A 114 1.09 3.32 4.08
C ASP A 114 -0.34 3.43 4.62
N GLY A 115 -0.49 3.28 5.93
CA GLY A 115 -1.79 3.13 6.56
C GLY A 115 -1.78 3.38 8.05
N ILE A 116 -2.92 3.09 8.67
CA ILE A 116 -3.16 3.28 10.09
C ILE A 116 -3.90 2.08 10.68
N TYR A 117 -3.65 1.83 11.97
CA TYR A 117 -4.50 0.94 12.76
C TYR A 117 -5.87 1.59 12.98
N THR A 118 -6.90 0.76 12.87
CA THR A 118 -8.30 1.16 12.91
C THR A 118 -9.08 0.29 13.88
N LYS A 119 -10.26 0.78 14.27
CA LYS A 119 -11.30 -0.04 14.85
C LYS A 119 -11.95 -0.88 13.75
N GLU A 120 -12.74 -1.88 14.12
CA GLU A 120 -13.49 -2.74 13.19
C GLU A 120 -14.35 -1.93 12.20
N ASN A 121 -14.90 -0.79 12.63
CA ASN A 121 -15.66 0.12 11.76
C ASN A 121 -14.79 0.98 10.81
N GLY A 122 -13.49 0.72 10.72
CA GLY A 122 -12.56 1.44 9.85
C GLY A 122 -12.20 2.86 10.30
N LYS A 123 -12.69 3.34 11.45
CA LYS A 123 -12.24 4.61 12.04
C LYS A 123 -10.87 4.46 12.67
N GLN A 124 -10.06 5.51 12.61
CA GLN A 124 -8.72 5.52 13.22
C GLN A 124 -8.80 5.13 14.69
N LYS A 125 -7.87 4.27 15.12
CA LYS A 125 -7.72 3.87 16.50
C LYS A 125 -6.69 4.77 17.18
N ILE A 126 -7.16 5.62 18.09
CA ILE A 126 -6.35 6.64 18.79
C ILE A 126 -5.97 6.17 20.20
N SER A 127 -6.78 5.29 20.80
CA SER A 127 -6.59 4.79 22.16
C SER A 127 -7.27 3.43 22.36
N GLY A 128 -6.97 2.80 23.49
CA GLY A 128 -7.50 1.49 23.89
C GLY A 128 -6.43 0.41 23.91
N CYS A 129 -6.84 -0.84 24.05
CA CYS A 129 -5.96 -2.01 23.99
C CYS A 129 -5.35 -2.19 22.60
N TYR A 130 -4.20 -2.86 22.52
CA TYR A 130 -3.52 -3.29 21.29
C TYR A 130 -2.96 -2.16 20.41
N LEU A 131 -2.47 -2.50 19.20
CA LEU A 131 -1.74 -1.55 18.36
C LEU A 131 -2.61 -0.37 17.91
N SER A 132 -1.99 0.80 17.85
CA SER A 132 -2.55 2.08 17.40
C SER A 132 -1.48 2.88 16.66
N GLY A 133 -1.89 3.86 15.84
CA GLY A 133 -0.96 4.67 15.06
C GLY A 133 -0.76 4.13 13.64
N GLN A 134 0.48 4.14 13.15
CA GLN A 134 0.81 3.80 11.77
C GLN A 134 0.84 2.29 11.52
N TYR A 135 0.33 1.87 10.37
CA TYR A 135 0.44 0.53 9.81
C TYR A 135 1.23 0.62 8.50
N ILE A 136 2.53 0.39 8.58
CA ILE A 136 3.49 0.60 7.48
C ILE A 136 4.29 -0.67 7.14
N PRO A 137 3.65 -1.85 6.97
CA PRO A 137 4.38 -3.05 6.61
C PRO A 137 4.95 -2.95 5.19
N ARG A 138 6.03 -3.70 4.96
CA ARG A 138 6.63 -3.88 3.65
C ARG A 138 6.71 -5.35 3.36
N PHE A 139 6.29 -5.73 2.15
CA PHE A 139 6.29 -7.12 1.70
C PHE A 139 7.06 -7.27 0.40
N LYS A 140 7.70 -8.42 0.21
CA LYS A 140 8.15 -8.90 -1.09
C LYS A 140 7.11 -9.89 -1.64
N VAL A 141 6.75 -9.75 -2.91
CA VAL A 141 5.93 -10.73 -3.63
C VAL A 141 6.85 -11.86 -4.06
N VAL A 142 6.71 -13.02 -3.42
CA VAL A 142 7.51 -14.21 -3.71
C VAL A 142 6.87 -15.03 -4.83
N TYR A 143 5.53 -15.09 -4.83
CA TYR A 143 4.75 -15.85 -5.80
C TYR A 143 3.35 -15.25 -5.95
N HIS A 144 2.78 -15.33 -7.15
CA HIS A 144 1.38 -14.99 -7.39
C HIS A 144 0.78 -15.84 -8.51
N ALA A 145 -0.48 -16.21 -8.33
CA ALA A 145 -1.35 -16.87 -9.28
C ALA A 145 -2.78 -16.33 -9.14
N ALA A 146 -3.74 -16.93 -9.83
CA ALA A 146 -5.13 -16.47 -9.82
C ALA A 146 -5.79 -16.55 -8.43
N ASP A 147 -5.47 -17.59 -7.67
CA ASP A 147 -6.09 -17.98 -6.39
C ASP A 147 -5.09 -18.04 -5.21
N SER A 148 -3.80 -17.84 -5.47
CA SER A 148 -2.76 -17.90 -4.44
C SER A 148 -1.73 -16.77 -4.59
N VAL A 149 -1.36 -16.14 -3.48
CA VAL A 149 -0.27 -15.16 -3.40
C VAL A 149 0.60 -15.50 -2.21
N VAL A 150 1.93 -15.41 -2.37
CA VAL A 150 2.87 -15.54 -1.25
C VAL A 150 3.59 -14.22 -1.08
N LEU A 151 3.37 -13.60 0.07
CA LEU A 151 4.07 -12.39 0.50
C LEU A 151 5.14 -12.78 1.52
N GLU A 152 6.29 -12.11 1.48
CA GLU A 152 7.32 -12.24 2.51
C GLU A 152 7.47 -10.91 3.23
N SER A 153 7.31 -10.93 4.55
CA SER A 153 7.51 -9.75 5.39
C SER A 153 8.97 -9.31 5.34
N ARG A 154 9.20 -8.02 5.07
CA ARG A 154 10.56 -7.46 5.08
C ARG A 154 11.08 -7.18 6.49
N LEU A 155 10.23 -7.33 7.52
CA LEU A 155 10.61 -7.13 8.92
C LEU A 155 11.25 -8.38 9.53
N ASP A 156 10.62 -9.54 9.31
CA ASP A 156 10.98 -10.81 9.96
C ASP A 156 11.18 -11.97 8.96
N GLN A 157 11.18 -11.70 7.65
CA GLN A 157 11.40 -12.67 6.57
C GLN A 157 10.44 -13.85 6.57
N ARG A 158 9.30 -13.73 7.25
CA ARG A 158 8.28 -14.79 7.28
C ARG A 158 7.39 -14.72 6.05
N GLN A 159 7.07 -15.88 5.51
CA GLN A 159 6.11 -16.03 4.43
C GLN A 159 4.67 -15.99 4.96
N ILE A 160 3.85 -15.26 4.23
CA ILE A 160 2.41 -15.11 4.41
C ILE A 160 1.79 -15.72 3.15
N ILE A 161 1.32 -16.97 3.30
CA ILE A 161 0.69 -17.71 2.22
C ILE A 161 -0.79 -17.35 2.23
N LEU A 162 -1.24 -16.71 1.15
CA LEU A 162 -2.57 -16.16 1.00
C LEU A 162 -3.34 -16.93 -0.05
N ARG A 163 -4.56 -17.35 0.31
CA ARG A 163 -5.53 -17.96 -0.59
C ARG A 163 -6.65 -16.98 -0.88
N LYS A 164 -7.01 -16.80 -2.14
CA LYS A 164 -8.10 -15.93 -2.55
C LYS A 164 -9.43 -16.55 -2.16
N THR A 165 -10.27 -15.75 -1.51
CA THR A 165 -11.65 -16.13 -1.14
C THR A 165 -12.68 -15.42 -2.01
N LYS A 166 -12.34 -14.24 -2.54
CA LYS A 166 -13.26 -13.43 -3.35
C LYS A 166 -12.52 -12.61 -4.38
N ASN A 167 -13.06 -12.54 -5.60
CA ASN A 167 -12.60 -11.61 -6.62
C ASN A 167 -13.23 -10.24 -6.41
N ILE A 168 -12.42 -9.19 -6.54
CA ILE A 168 -12.87 -7.80 -6.55
C ILE A 168 -12.39 -7.17 -7.86
N THR A 169 -13.27 -6.47 -8.54
CA THR A 169 -12.90 -5.64 -9.69
C THR A 169 -12.67 -4.21 -9.20
N CYS A 170 -11.50 -3.65 -9.50
CA CYS A 170 -11.23 -2.26 -9.15
C CYS A 170 -12.14 -1.33 -9.98
N VAL A 171 -12.86 -0.45 -9.28
CA VAL A 171 -13.57 0.69 -9.86
C VAL A 171 -13.02 1.93 -9.16
N PRO A 172 -12.04 2.63 -9.76
CA PRO A 172 -11.37 3.77 -9.12
C PRO A 172 -12.35 4.84 -8.67
N GLN A 173 -12.23 5.28 -7.41
CA GLN A 173 -13.03 6.36 -6.83
C GLN A 173 -12.17 7.59 -6.54
N LYS A 174 -12.81 8.73 -6.27
CA LYS A 174 -12.11 9.90 -5.72
C LYS A 174 -11.68 9.60 -4.29
N ARG A 175 -10.44 9.96 -3.94
CA ARG A 175 -9.82 9.64 -2.65
C ARG A 175 -10.45 10.39 -1.45
N TYR A 176 -11.07 11.54 -1.69
CA TYR A 176 -11.64 12.41 -0.66
C TYR A 176 -13.11 12.77 -0.95
N GLN A 177 -14.02 11.81 -0.78
CA GLN A 177 -15.47 12.02 -0.85
C GLN A 177 -16.14 11.63 0.46
#